data_AF-A0A1X6NK28-F1
#
_entry.id   AF-A0A1X6NK28-F1
#
_cell.length_a   1.000
_cell.length_b   1.000
_cell.length_c   1.000
_cell.angle_alpha   90.00
_cell.angle_beta   90.00
_cell.angle_gamma   90.00
#
_symmetry.space_group_name_H-M   'P 1'
#
loop_
_entity.id
_entity.type
_entity.pdbx_description
1 polymer ?
#
loop_
_entity_poly.entity_id
_entity_poly.type
_entity_poly.pdbx_seq_one_letter_code
_entity_poly.pdbx_strand_id
1 'polypeptide(L)'
;MVNFVTLVSAILSIIALVLAAVGMATNHWIDVTEPRSTATSAREANPVVTNTKLPGLTVSYNVHHYGLWVGCHVERSFGEQRSCAYIGNRCYSDVCWIRNDRDTTCLDAKVTLVDQSCTSYQFTRVLVCLGMILLVMGTSLLVVASCVTSGRVAASGSGLTLLSSLLLCIAFVVFYVKEYAGVDGASDWAKLGWSFVLLIISWPVAAVAAIVGALGAVMVRDKDDGVEDIRYDDQPADGIY
;
A
#
# COMPACT_ATOMS: atom_id res chain seq x y z
N MET A 1 6.62 30.41 -15.62
CA MET A 1 7.46 30.61 -14.43
C MET A 1 7.07 29.51 -13.45
N VAL A 2 7.96 28.62 -13.03
CA VAL A 2 7.58 27.46 -12.18
C VAL A 2 7.29 27.93 -10.76
N ASN A 3 6.16 27.53 -10.18
CA ASN A 3 5.89 27.81 -8.77
C ASN A 3 6.61 26.76 -7.90
N PHE A 4 7.62 27.21 -7.17
CA PHE A 4 8.47 26.38 -6.33
C PHE A 4 7.68 25.56 -5.30
N VAL A 5 6.61 26.13 -4.71
CA VAL A 5 5.78 25.44 -3.71
C VAL A 5 5.01 24.27 -4.34
N THR A 6 4.40 24.50 -5.51
CA THR A 6 3.72 23.42 -6.25
C THR A 6 4.68 22.36 -6.79
N LEU A 7 5.92 22.74 -7.12
CA LEU A 7 6.97 21.81 -7.52
C LEU A 7 7.39 20.90 -6.35
N VAL A 8 7.59 21.46 -5.15
CA VAL A 8 7.90 20.68 -3.95
C VAL A 8 6.75 19.71 -3.62
N SER A 9 5.51 20.17 -3.69
CA SER A 9 4.33 19.31 -3.53
C SER A 9 4.30 18.16 -4.53
N ALA A 10 4.56 18.44 -5.82
CA ALA A 10 4.64 17.42 -6.86
C ALA A 10 5.73 16.38 -6.55
N ILE A 11 6.94 16.80 -6.18
CA ILE A 11 8.03 15.89 -5.82
C ILE A 11 7.67 15.00 -4.63
N LEU A 12 7.10 15.58 -3.56
CA LEU A 12 6.66 14.81 -2.40
C LEU A 12 5.56 13.81 -2.75
N SER A 13 4.60 14.19 -3.61
CA SER A 13 3.54 13.30 -4.08
C SER A 13 4.09 12.14 -4.93
N ILE A 14 5.12 12.37 -5.74
CA ILE A 14 5.84 11.33 -6.50
C ILE A 14 6.55 10.37 -5.55
N ILE A 15 7.26 10.89 -4.53
CA ILE A 15 7.93 10.07 -3.52
C ILE A 15 6.90 9.18 -2.81
N ALA A 16 5.78 9.75 -2.35
CA ALA A 16 4.70 8.99 -1.73
C ALA A 16 4.14 7.91 -2.67
N LEU A 17 3.94 8.24 -3.94
CA LEU A 17 3.45 7.31 -4.96
C LEU A 17 4.40 6.13 -5.16
N VAL A 18 5.71 6.38 -5.27
CA VAL A 18 6.72 5.32 -5.43
C VAL A 18 6.76 4.43 -4.19
N LEU A 19 6.76 5.02 -2.98
CA LEU A 19 6.76 4.26 -1.74
C LEU A 19 5.51 3.38 -1.61
N ALA A 20 4.33 3.93 -1.90
CA ALA A 20 3.07 3.19 -1.85
C ALA A 20 3.01 2.09 -2.93
N ALA A 21 3.49 2.37 -4.15
CA ALA A 21 3.56 1.41 -5.25
C ALA A 21 4.49 0.23 -4.93
N VAL A 22 5.70 0.51 -4.43
CA VAL A 22 6.65 -0.54 -4.03
C VAL A 22 6.09 -1.32 -2.84
N GLY A 23 5.55 -0.61 -1.84
CA GLY A 23 4.92 -1.22 -0.67
C GLY A 23 3.80 -2.18 -1.05
N MET A 24 2.88 -1.78 -1.95
CA MET A 24 1.76 -2.64 -2.35
C MET A 24 2.15 -3.81 -3.26
N ALA A 25 3.17 -3.64 -4.11
CA ALA A 25 3.54 -4.63 -5.13
C ALA A 25 4.40 -5.77 -4.57
N THR A 26 4.98 -5.57 -3.39
CA THR A 26 5.88 -6.52 -2.76
C THR A 26 5.16 -7.38 -1.72
N ASN A 27 5.76 -8.52 -1.42
CA ASN A 27 5.19 -9.61 -0.64
C ASN A 27 5.77 -9.71 0.79
N HIS A 28 6.36 -8.62 1.29
CA HIS A 28 7.02 -8.57 2.60
C HIS A 28 6.29 -7.62 3.56
N TRP A 29 4.97 -7.79 3.70
CA TRP A 29 4.21 -6.97 4.64
C TRP A 29 4.37 -7.49 6.06
N ILE A 30 4.29 -8.82 6.18
CA ILE A 30 4.52 -9.55 7.41
C ILE A 30 5.56 -10.61 7.11
N ASP A 31 6.64 -10.57 7.89
CA ASP A 31 7.67 -11.61 7.90
C ASP A 31 7.39 -12.51 9.12
N VAL A 32 7.12 -13.78 8.87
CA VAL A 32 6.85 -14.75 9.91
C VAL A 32 8.19 -15.23 10.43
N THR A 33 8.48 -14.93 11.70
CA THR A 33 9.66 -15.48 12.37
C THR A 33 9.51 -16.97 12.51
N GLU A 34 10.57 -17.71 12.17
CA GLU A 34 10.65 -19.14 12.39
C GLU A 34 10.14 -19.51 13.79
N PRO A 35 9.40 -20.62 13.95
CA PRO A 35 8.68 -20.87 15.19
C PRO A 35 9.67 -21.09 16.34
N ARG A 36 9.92 -20.03 17.11
CA ARG A 36 10.44 -20.11 18.48
C ARG A 36 9.34 -20.32 19.50
N SER A 37 8.09 -20.09 19.10
CA SER A 37 6.93 -20.12 19.98
C SER A 37 6.16 -21.44 19.82
N THR A 38 5.89 -22.09 20.94
CA THR A 38 4.99 -23.24 21.05
C THR A 38 3.51 -22.83 21.04
N ALA A 39 3.20 -21.54 20.81
CA ALA A 39 1.83 -21.04 20.76
C ALA A 39 1.00 -21.79 19.71
N THR A 40 -0.22 -22.15 20.09
CA THR A 40 -1.21 -22.83 19.25
C THR A 40 -1.45 -22.08 17.93
N SER A 41 -1.45 -20.75 17.96
CA SER A 41 -1.58 -19.88 16.79
C SER A 41 -0.41 -19.98 15.81
N ALA A 42 0.82 -20.12 16.30
CA ALA A 42 2.01 -20.36 15.46
C ALA A 42 1.97 -21.75 14.78
N ARG A 43 1.30 -22.72 15.42
CA ARG A 43 1.07 -24.07 14.91
C ARG A 43 -0.04 -24.10 13.85
N GLU A 44 -1.07 -23.28 14.01
CA GLU A 44 -2.13 -23.08 13.01
C GLU A 44 -1.62 -22.32 11.79
N ALA A 45 -0.70 -21.36 11.97
CA ALA A 45 -0.04 -20.64 10.88
C ALA A 45 0.87 -21.52 10.01
N ASN A 46 1.40 -22.62 10.57
CA ASN A 46 2.39 -23.49 9.92
C ASN A 46 1.96 -24.97 10.07
N PRO A 47 0.91 -25.41 9.35
CA PRO A 47 0.35 -26.73 9.51
C PRO A 47 1.30 -27.82 8.98
N VAL A 48 1.36 -28.94 9.70
CA VAL A 48 1.98 -30.17 9.20
C VAL A 48 0.95 -30.89 8.33
N VAL A 49 1.26 -31.11 7.06
CA VAL A 49 0.38 -31.76 6.10
C VAL A 49 0.90 -33.17 5.81
N THR A 50 -0.02 -34.14 5.80
CA THR A 50 0.32 -35.49 5.33
C THR A 50 0.13 -35.55 3.82
N ASN A 51 1.16 -35.97 3.09
CA ASN A 51 1.09 -36.09 1.65
C ASN A 51 0.14 -37.23 1.26
N THR A 52 -0.96 -36.90 0.58
CA THR A 52 -1.98 -37.90 0.18
C THR A 52 -1.53 -38.79 -0.98
N LYS A 53 -0.56 -38.33 -1.78
CA LYS A 53 0.04 -39.12 -2.89
C LYS A 53 1.16 -40.06 -2.42
N LEU A 54 1.79 -39.76 -1.28
CA LEU A 54 2.84 -40.57 -0.66
C LEU A 54 2.42 -40.92 0.78
N PRO A 55 1.68 -42.03 0.97
CA PRO A 55 1.14 -42.41 2.28
C PRO A 55 2.25 -42.52 3.34
N GLY A 56 2.04 -41.92 4.51
CA GLY A 56 2.99 -41.97 5.63
C GLY A 56 4.06 -40.88 5.62
N LEU A 57 4.09 -40.02 4.60
CA LEU A 57 5.05 -38.91 4.53
C LEU A 57 4.41 -37.61 5.06
N THR A 58 4.89 -37.17 6.22
CA THR A 58 4.49 -35.90 6.83
C THR A 58 5.45 -34.79 6.42
N VAL A 59 4.89 -33.66 5.98
CA VAL A 59 5.66 -32.50 5.54
C VAL A 59 5.22 -31.27 6.31
N SER A 60 6.16 -30.53 6.89
CA SER A 60 5.88 -29.26 7.56
C SER A 60 6.08 -28.12 6.57
N TYR A 61 5.05 -27.30 6.41
CA TYR A 61 5.09 -26.10 5.59
C TYR A 61 4.97 -24.87 6.48
N ASN A 62 5.91 -23.95 6.31
CA ASN A 62 5.91 -22.73 7.08
C ASN A 62 5.66 -21.54 6.17
N VAL A 63 4.71 -20.69 6.54
CA VAL A 63 4.62 -19.35 5.96
C VAL A 63 5.91 -18.63 6.32
N HIS A 64 6.60 -18.07 5.33
CA HIS A 64 7.83 -17.29 5.55
C HIS A 64 7.53 -15.80 5.54
N HIS A 65 6.79 -15.34 4.54
CA HIS A 65 6.42 -13.93 4.39
C HIS A 65 5.20 -13.83 3.48
N TYR A 66 4.41 -12.78 3.67
CA TYR A 66 3.30 -12.47 2.78
C TYR A 66 3.08 -10.96 2.68
N GLY A 67 2.52 -10.55 1.54
CA GLY A 67 2.07 -9.19 1.31
C GLY A 67 0.58 -9.13 1.01
N LEU A 68 0.19 -8.09 0.28
CA LEU A 68 -1.20 -7.85 -0.09
C LEU A 68 -1.71 -8.81 -1.17
N TRP A 69 -0.84 -9.36 -2.01
CA TRP A 69 -1.24 -10.16 -3.17
C TRP A 69 -0.66 -11.57 -3.18
N VAL A 70 0.55 -11.74 -2.68
CA VAL A 70 1.32 -12.99 -2.77
C VAL A 70 1.79 -13.40 -1.39
N GLY A 71 1.66 -14.68 -1.08
CA GLY A 71 2.21 -15.31 0.10
C GLY A 71 3.25 -16.35 -0.29
N CYS A 72 4.33 -16.45 0.49
CA CYS A 72 5.42 -17.38 0.24
C CYS A 72 5.60 -18.34 1.41
N HIS A 73 5.79 -19.61 1.06
CA HIS A 73 5.88 -20.75 1.96
C HIS A 73 7.20 -21.48 1.75
N VAL A 74 7.71 -22.11 2.81
CA VAL A 74 8.93 -22.91 2.82
C VAL A 74 8.61 -24.34 3.28
N GLU A 75 9.05 -25.34 2.52
CA GLU A 75 9.01 -26.75 2.95
C GLU A 75 10.20 -27.07 3.88
N ARG A 76 9.96 -27.40 5.15
CA ARG A 76 11.07 -27.72 6.08
C ARG A 76 11.60 -29.14 5.98
N SER A 77 10.80 -30.08 5.48
CA SER A 77 11.14 -31.50 5.62
C SER A 77 12.21 -31.99 4.65
N PHE A 78 12.40 -31.35 3.48
CA PHE A 78 13.25 -31.89 2.40
C PHE A 78 13.98 -30.82 1.56
N GLY A 79 14.60 -29.83 2.21
CA GLY A 79 15.56 -28.93 1.53
C GLY A 79 15.11 -27.48 1.34
N GLU A 80 14.17 -26.99 2.16
CA GLU A 80 13.82 -25.55 2.25
C GLU A 80 13.41 -24.90 0.94
N GLN A 81 12.76 -25.66 0.06
CA GLN A 81 12.25 -25.10 -1.19
C GLN A 81 11.15 -24.07 -0.90
N ARG A 82 11.26 -22.92 -1.55
CA ARG A 82 10.34 -21.78 -1.42
C ARG A 82 9.34 -21.81 -2.57
N SER A 83 8.05 -21.74 -2.24
CA SER A 83 6.98 -21.60 -3.23
C SER A 83 6.09 -20.42 -2.86
N CYS A 84 5.77 -19.58 -3.84
CA CYS A 84 4.98 -18.38 -3.67
C CYS A 84 3.73 -18.48 -4.54
N ALA A 85 2.58 -18.14 -3.97
CA ALA A 85 1.30 -18.21 -4.66
C ALA A 85 0.47 -16.96 -4.39
N TYR A 86 -0.40 -16.66 -5.36
CA TYR A 86 -1.36 -15.57 -5.23
C TYR A 86 -2.37 -15.88 -4.12
N ILE A 87 -2.67 -14.88 -3.30
CA ILE A 87 -3.69 -14.94 -2.25
C ILE A 87 -5.03 -14.53 -2.89
N GLY A 88 -5.93 -15.48 -3.07
CA GLY A 88 -7.23 -15.29 -3.71
C GLY A 88 -8.22 -14.42 -2.94
N ASN A 89 -9.41 -14.27 -3.52
CA ASN A 89 -10.54 -13.53 -2.93
C ASN A 89 -11.10 -14.18 -1.66
N ARG A 90 -10.88 -15.47 -1.48
CA ARG A 90 -11.20 -16.23 -0.26
C ARG A 90 -10.02 -16.28 0.73
N CYS A 91 -8.98 -15.48 0.48
CA CYS A 91 -7.77 -15.43 1.29
C CYS A 91 -7.01 -16.78 1.37
N TYR A 92 -7.18 -17.61 0.34
CA TYR A 92 -6.43 -18.86 0.16
C TYR A 92 -5.31 -18.67 -0.86
N SER A 93 -4.19 -19.35 -0.65
CA SER A 93 -3.11 -19.41 -1.64
C SER A 93 -2.88 -20.85 -2.08
N ASP A 94 -3.02 -21.12 -3.37
CA ASP A 94 -2.81 -22.46 -3.92
C ASP A 94 -1.31 -22.66 -4.16
N VAL A 95 -0.64 -23.23 -3.17
CA VAL A 95 0.79 -23.49 -3.25
C VAL A 95 0.98 -24.82 -3.95
N CYS A 96 1.59 -24.79 -5.14
CA CYS A 96 2.01 -25.98 -5.87
C CYS A 96 3.50 -26.21 -5.67
N TRP A 97 3.91 -27.47 -5.58
CA TRP A 97 5.31 -27.86 -5.51
C TRP A 97 5.61 -29.02 -6.44
N ILE A 98 6.79 -28.97 -7.06
CA ILE A 98 7.32 -30.02 -7.93
C ILE A 98 8.27 -30.87 -7.08
N ARG A 99 7.99 -32.17 -6.95
CA ARG A 99 8.89 -33.10 -6.27
C ARG A 99 9.54 -34.05 -7.27
N ASN A 100 10.84 -34.30 -7.09
CA ASN A 100 11.66 -35.22 -7.90
C ASN A 100 11.49 -35.00 -9.42
N ASP A 101 11.49 -33.74 -9.87
CA ASP A 101 11.37 -33.32 -11.27
C ASP A 101 10.15 -33.83 -12.05
N ARG A 102 9.12 -34.42 -11.40
CA ARG A 102 8.01 -35.05 -12.13
C ARG A 102 6.62 -34.87 -11.54
N ASP A 103 6.46 -34.75 -10.22
CA ASP A 103 5.13 -34.68 -9.62
C ASP A 103 4.82 -33.32 -9.01
N THR A 104 4.00 -32.53 -9.72
CA THR A 104 3.38 -31.34 -9.15
C THR A 104 2.26 -31.76 -8.19
N THR A 105 2.40 -31.41 -6.93
CA THR A 105 1.32 -31.56 -5.95
C THR A 105 0.93 -30.16 -5.51
N CYS A 106 -0.32 -29.79 -5.83
CA CYS A 106 -0.94 -28.59 -5.33
C CYS A 106 -1.79 -28.99 -4.14
N LEU A 107 -1.70 -28.23 -3.07
CA LEU A 107 -2.51 -28.42 -1.90
C LEU A 107 -3.04 -27.04 -1.53
N ASP A 108 -4.34 -26.99 -1.21
CA ASP A 108 -4.99 -25.78 -0.69
C ASP A 108 -4.44 -25.53 0.72
N ALA A 109 -3.21 -25.02 0.79
CA ALA A 109 -2.57 -24.64 2.03
C ALA A 109 -3.17 -23.29 2.43
N LYS A 110 -4.16 -23.35 3.34
CA LYS A 110 -4.71 -22.15 3.96
C LYS A 110 -3.56 -21.33 4.58
N VAL A 111 -3.46 -20.05 4.22
CA VAL A 111 -2.75 -19.09 5.05
C VAL A 111 -3.68 -18.78 6.21
N THR A 112 -3.69 -19.65 7.22
CA THR A 112 -4.65 -19.64 8.35
C THR A 112 -4.62 -18.34 9.15
N LEU A 113 -3.58 -17.53 8.96
CA LEU A 113 -3.44 -16.19 9.54
C LEU A 113 -4.44 -15.16 8.97
N VAL A 114 -4.82 -15.29 7.70
CA VAL A 114 -5.78 -14.36 7.05
C VAL A 114 -7.23 -14.83 7.23
N ASP A 115 -7.46 -16.06 7.72
CA ASP A 115 -8.81 -16.65 7.85
C ASP A 115 -9.61 -16.03 9.03
N GLN A 116 -8.95 -15.37 10.00
CA GLN A 116 -9.67 -14.69 11.08
C GLN A 116 -10.43 -13.44 10.61
N SER A 117 -9.97 -12.79 9.53
CA SER A 117 -10.52 -11.51 9.05
C SER A 117 -10.45 -11.34 7.52
N CYS A 118 -10.70 -12.37 6.71
CA CYS A 118 -10.58 -12.26 5.24
C CYS A 118 -11.34 -11.04 4.65
N THR A 119 -12.50 -10.68 5.21
CA THR A 119 -13.22 -9.45 4.84
C THR A 119 -12.38 -8.19 5.05
N SER A 120 -11.69 -8.05 6.18
CA SER A 120 -10.81 -6.92 6.49
C SER A 120 -9.61 -6.88 5.55
N TYR A 121 -9.07 -8.04 5.18
CA TYR A 121 -7.97 -8.17 4.23
C TYR A 121 -8.40 -7.74 2.80
N GLN A 122 -9.56 -8.20 2.32
CA GLN A 122 -10.12 -7.73 1.05
C GLN A 122 -10.48 -6.24 1.10
N PHE A 123 -11.00 -5.75 2.23
CA PHE A 123 -11.28 -4.33 2.41
C PHE A 123 -10.00 -3.48 2.34
N THR A 124 -8.91 -3.95 2.96
CA THR A 124 -7.59 -3.33 2.84
C THR A 124 -7.15 -3.25 1.37
N ARG A 125 -7.31 -4.34 0.59
CA ARG A 125 -6.99 -4.32 -0.85
C ARG A 125 -7.74 -3.23 -1.60
N VAL A 126 -9.06 -3.15 -1.38
CA VAL A 126 -9.91 -2.15 -2.04
C VAL A 126 -9.46 -0.74 -1.67
N LEU A 127 -9.22 -0.47 -0.39
CA LEU A 127 -8.77 0.85 0.07
C LEU A 127 -7.40 1.22 -0.50
N VAL A 128 -6.43 0.29 -0.52
CA VAL A 128 -5.11 0.54 -1.12
C VAL A 128 -5.26 0.84 -2.62
N CYS A 129 -6.06 0.05 -3.35
CA CYS A 129 -6.30 0.31 -4.78
C CYS A 129 -6.94 1.67 -5.03
N LEU A 130 -8.01 2.03 -4.30
CA LEU A 130 -8.67 3.33 -4.43
C LEU A 130 -7.73 4.48 -4.06
N GLY A 131 -6.98 4.33 -2.96
CA GLY A 131 -5.96 5.29 -2.54
C GLY A 131 -4.92 5.50 -3.64
N MET A 132 -4.38 4.42 -4.20
CA MET A 132 -3.38 4.49 -5.29
C MET A 132 -3.91 5.16 -6.55
N ILE A 133 -5.14 4.87 -6.96
CA ILE A 133 -5.78 5.51 -8.12
C ILE A 133 -5.86 7.03 -7.88
N LEU A 134 -6.35 7.43 -6.71
CA LEU A 134 -6.45 8.84 -6.33
C LEU A 134 -5.08 9.50 -6.20
N LEU A 135 -4.06 8.78 -5.72
CA LEU A 135 -2.69 9.29 -5.63
C LEU A 135 -2.10 9.54 -7.02
N VAL A 136 -2.31 8.64 -7.97
CA VAL A 136 -1.87 8.82 -9.36
C VAL A 136 -2.55 10.05 -9.98
N MET A 137 -3.86 10.18 -9.80
CA MET A 137 -4.61 11.36 -10.28
C MET A 137 -4.13 12.64 -9.61
N GLY A 138 -4.02 12.67 -8.28
CA GLY A 138 -3.57 13.82 -7.51
C GLY A 138 -2.16 14.26 -7.87
N THR A 139 -1.22 13.32 -7.93
CA THR A 139 0.16 13.55 -8.35
C THR A 139 0.22 14.09 -9.78
N SER A 140 -0.56 13.54 -10.72
CA SER A 140 -0.57 14.03 -12.09
C SER A 140 -1.03 15.49 -12.19
N LEU A 141 -2.07 15.87 -11.43
CA LEU A 141 -2.56 17.25 -11.38
C LEU A 141 -1.54 18.18 -10.72
N LEU A 142 -0.86 17.76 -9.65
CA LEU A 142 0.17 18.57 -8.99
C LEU A 142 1.38 18.80 -9.91
N VAL A 143 1.79 17.77 -10.67
CA VAL A 143 2.83 17.91 -11.70
C VAL A 143 2.39 18.92 -12.77
N VAL A 144 1.20 18.78 -13.31
CA VAL A 144 0.67 19.74 -14.30
C VAL A 144 0.62 21.14 -13.73
N ALA A 145 0.11 21.31 -12.50
CA ALA A 145 0.02 22.60 -11.82
C ALA A 145 1.39 23.26 -11.64
N SER A 146 2.46 22.48 -11.43
CA SER A 146 3.82 23.00 -11.35
C SER A 146 4.32 23.60 -12.68
N CYS A 147 3.82 23.10 -13.81
CA CYS A 147 4.16 23.59 -15.15
C CYS A 147 3.30 24.78 -15.59
N VAL A 148 1.98 24.67 -15.41
CA VAL A 148 1.01 25.68 -15.90
C VAL A 148 0.64 26.75 -14.86
N THR A 149 1.14 26.64 -13.63
CA THR A 149 0.87 27.56 -12.51
C THR A 149 -0.60 27.90 -12.36
N SER A 150 -1.46 26.88 -12.27
CA SER A 150 -2.90 27.08 -12.05
C SER A 150 -3.30 26.70 -10.63
N GLY A 151 -3.82 27.67 -9.87
CA GLY A 151 -4.28 27.45 -8.49
C GLY A 151 -5.44 26.45 -8.40
N ARG A 152 -6.34 26.42 -9.39
CA ARG A 152 -7.46 25.46 -9.43
C ARG A 152 -6.99 24.02 -9.63
N VAL A 153 -6.01 23.82 -10.53
CA VAL A 153 -5.42 22.50 -10.78
C VAL A 153 -4.63 22.03 -9.55
N ALA A 154 -3.85 22.93 -8.94
CA ALA A 154 -3.13 22.66 -7.70
C ALA A 154 -4.07 22.25 -6.55
N ALA A 155 -5.16 23.00 -6.33
CA ALA A 155 -6.15 22.70 -5.30
C ALA A 155 -6.83 21.34 -5.52
N SER A 156 -7.19 21.02 -6.77
CA SER A 156 -7.79 19.73 -7.12
C SER A 156 -6.81 18.57 -6.89
N GLY A 157 -5.56 18.74 -7.33
CA GLY A 157 -4.49 17.76 -7.11
C GLY A 157 -4.19 17.52 -5.64
N SER A 158 -4.16 18.58 -4.84
CA SER A 158 -4.04 18.49 -3.38
C SER A 158 -5.21 17.77 -2.72
N GLY A 159 -6.45 18.06 -3.13
CA GLY A 159 -7.64 17.40 -2.60
C GLY A 159 -7.61 15.89 -2.84
N LEU A 160 -7.29 15.46 -4.06
CA LEU A 160 -7.17 14.03 -4.40
C LEU A 160 -6.02 13.35 -3.65
N THR A 161 -4.86 14.02 -3.54
CA THR A 161 -3.71 13.52 -2.80
C THR A 161 -4.02 13.37 -1.30
N LEU A 162 -4.78 14.31 -0.72
CA LEU A 162 -5.23 14.23 0.67
C LEU A 162 -6.20 13.07 0.88
N LEU A 163 -7.19 12.91 0.01
CA LEU A 163 -8.13 11.79 0.09
C LEU A 163 -7.42 10.44 -0.05
N SER A 164 -6.45 10.35 -0.96
CA SER A 164 -5.56 9.18 -1.07
C SER A 164 -4.83 8.90 0.24
N SER A 165 -4.21 9.91 0.85
CA SER A 165 -3.50 9.76 2.13
C SER A 165 -4.41 9.18 3.22
N LEU A 166 -5.66 9.69 3.32
CA LEU A 166 -6.64 9.17 4.27
C LEU A 166 -6.98 7.71 4.00
N LEU A 167 -7.23 7.31 2.75
CA LEU A 167 -7.55 5.92 2.41
C LEU A 167 -6.39 4.97 2.69
N LEU A 168 -5.15 5.38 2.39
CA LEU A 168 -3.95 4.59 2.70
C LEU A 168 -3.74 4.47 4.22
N CYS A 169 -4.01 5.53 4.98
CA CYS A 169 -3.98 5.50 6.44
C CYS A 169 -5.04 4.53 7.01
N ILE A 170 -6.28 4.59 6.52
CA ILE A 170 -7.34 3.67 6.94
C ILE A 170 -6.97 2.22 6.58
N ALA A 171 -6.43 1.98 5.38
CA ALA A 171 -5.98 0.66 4.96
C ALA A 171 -4.89 0.11 5.90
N PHE A 172 -3.90 0.95 6.23
CA PHE A 172 -2.88 0.62 7.22
C PHE A 172 -3.50 0.26 8.58
N VAL A 173 -4.39 1.09 9.12
CA VAL A 173 -5.01 0.87 10.43
C VAL A 173 -5.82 -0.42 10.44
N VAL A 174 -6.65 -0.66 9.43
CA VAL A 174 -7.46 -1.88 9.31
C VAL A 174 -6.56 -3.11 9.28
N PHE A 175 -5.53 -3.11 8.42
CA PHE A 175 -4.60 -4.22 8.32
C PHE A 175 -3.84 -4.44 9.63
N TYR A 176 -3.24 -3.39 10.19
CA TYR A 176 -2.45 -3.49 11.41
C TYR A 176 -3.29 -4.00 12.59
N VAL A 177 -4.50 -3.48 12.78
CA VAL A 177 -5.36 -3.88 13.90
C VAL A 177 -5.92 -5.29 13.70
N LYS A 178 -6.30 -5.68 12.47
CA LYS A 178 -6.98 -6.96 12.23
C LYS A 178 -6.04 -8.13 11.96
N GLU A 179 -4.88 -7.89 11.38
CA GLU A 179 -3.95 -8.93 10.94
C GLU A 179 -2.68 -9.02 11.81
N TYR A 180 -2.38 -7.99 12.62
CA TYR A 180 -1.19 -7.98 13.49
C TYR A 180 -1.55 -7.76 14.97
N ALA A 181 -1.95 -6.56 15.37
CA ALA A 181 -2.14 -6.21 16.78
C ALA A 181 -3.34 -6.91 17.44
N GLY A 182 -4.38 -7.24 16.66
CA GLY A 182 -5.58 -7.93 17.15
C GLY A 182 -5.49 -9.45 17.16
N VAL A 183 -4.34 -10.01 16.76
CA VAL A 183 -4.09 -11.46 16.77
C VAL A 183 -3.23 -11.79 17.99
N ASP A 184 -3.78 -12.59 18.91
CA ASP A 184 -3.10 -12.95 20.15
C ASP A 184 -1.75 -13.64 19.89
N GLY A 185 -0.70 -13.07 20.48
CA GLY A 185 0.67 -13.57 20.33
C GLY A 185 1.32 -13.29 18.97
N ALA A 186 0.74 -12.46 18.10
CA ALA A 186 1.31 -12.11 16.79
C ALA A 186 2.75 -11.60 16.85
N SER A 187 3.08 -10.80 17.86
CA SER A 187 4.44 -10.29 18.08
C SER A 187 5.48 -11.38 18.34
N ASP A 188 5.04 -12.57 18.76
CA ASP A 188 5.94 -13.68 19.13
C ASP A 188 6.31 -14.56 17.93
N TRP A 189 5.49 -14.55 16.88
CA TRP A 189 5.68 -15.36 15.69
C TRP A 189 5.75 -14.56 14.39
N ALA A 190 5.47 -13.25 14.38
CA ALA A 190 5.58 -12.37 13.21
C ALA A 190 6.22 -11.02 13.52
N LYS A 191 6.79 -10.42 12.47
CA LYS A 191 7.32 -9.06 12.45
C LYS A 191 6.76 -8.29 11.25
N LEU A 192 6.63 -6.98 11.41
CA LEU A 192 6.32 -6.11 10.28
C LEU A 192 7.49 -6.15 9.29
N GLY A 193 7.19 -6.52 8.05
CA GLY A 193 8.17 -6.56 6.98
C GLY A 193 8.44 -5.17 6.40
N TRP A 194 9.57 -5.03 5.72
CA TRP A 194 10.08 -3.74 5.23
C TRP A 194 9.12 -3.04 4.26
N SER A 195 8.38 -3.80 3.45
CA SER A 195 7.47 -3.20 2.47
C SER A 195 6.21 -2.62 3.08
N PHE A 196 5.76 -3.15 4.22
CA PHE A 196 4.67 -2.53 4.98
C PHE A 196 5.11 -1.19 5.57
N VAL A 197 6.36 -1.08 6.01
CA VAL A 197 6.94 0.20 6.49
C VAL A 197 6.91 1.26 5.39
N LEU A 198 7.13 0.91 4.12
CA LEU A 198 7.00 1.86 3.02
C LEU A 198 5.57 2.41 2.91
N LEU A 199 4.56 1.57 3.11
CA LEU A 199 3.16 1.99 3.13
C LEU A 199 2.88 2.93 4.32
N ILE A 200 3.43 2.63 5.50
CA ILE A 200 3.34 3.48 6.70
C ILE A 200 3.93 4.87 6.44
N ILE A 201 5.06 4.95 5.74
CA ILE A 201 5.71 6.24 5.43
C ILE A 201 5.01 6.95 4.26
N SER A 202 4.37 6.22 3.34
CA SER A 202 3.76 6.82 2.15
C SER A 202 2.58 7.75 2.46
N TRP A 203 1.67 7.36 3.36
CA TRP A 203 0.49 8.16 3.67
C TRP A 203 0.80 9.52 4.33
N PRO A 204 1.72 9.66 5.31
CA PRO A 204 2.04 10.97 5.87
C PRO A 204 2.79 11.84 4.85
N VAL A 205 3.65 11.26 4.01
CA VAL A 205 4.32 12.00 2.93
C VAL A 205 3.29 12.54 1.95
N ALA A 206 2.28 11.76 1.58
CA ALA A 206 1.16 12.21 0.75
C ALA A 206 0.35 13.33 1.43
N ALA A 207 0.11 13.25 2.75
CA ALA A 207 -0.57 14.32 3.49
C ALA A 207 0.21 15.63 3.44
N VAL A 208 1.52 15.58 3.69
CA VAL A 208 2.40 16.76 3.61
C VAL A 208 2.40 17.31 2.18
N ALA A 209 2.51 16.45 1.16
CA ALA A 209 2.43 16.87 -0.24
C ALA A 209 1.12 17.62 -0.53
N ALA A 210 -0.02 17.11 -0.05
CA ALA A 210 -1.32 17.73 -0.22
C ALA A 210 -1.41 19.11 0.44
N ILE A 211 -0.94 19.23 1.69
CA ILE A 211 -0.92 20.50 2.44
C ILE A 211 -0.05 21.54 1.71
N VAL A 212 1.17 21.17 1.33
CA VAL A 212 2.08 22.07 0.60
C VAL A 212 1.47 22.48 -0.75
N GLY A 213 0.82 21.56 -1.46
CA GLY A 213 0.15 21.87 -2.72
C GLY A 213 -1.05 22.81 -2.53
N ALA A 214 -1.78 22.69 -1.42
CA ALA A 214 -2.91 23.57 -1.11
C ALA A 214 -2.43 24.99 -0.79
N LEU A 215 -1.33 25.12 -0.04
CA LEU A 215 -0.66 26.39 0.18
C LEU A 215 -0.18 27.01 -1.15
N GLY A 216 0.41 26.19 -2.03
CA GLY A 216 0.79 26.61 -3.38
C GLY A 216 -0.40 27.09 -4.20
N ALA A 217 -1.56 26.45 -4.09
CA ALA A 217 -2.78 26.85 -4.77
C ALA A 217 -3.28 28.23 -4.34
N VAL A 218 -3.24 28.51 -3.03
CA VAL A 218 -3.62 29.83 -2.47
C VAL A 218 -2.66 30.90 -2.99
N MET A 219 -1.35 30.66 -2.93
CA MET A 219 -0.35 31.63 -3.39
C MET A 219 -0.44 31.96 -4.88
N VAL A 220 -0.81 30.99 -5.73
CA VAL A 220 -1.06 31.26 -7.15
C VAL A 220 -2.29 32.14 -7.31
N ARG A 221 -3.37 31.83 -6.58
CA ARG A 221 -4.62 32.57 -6.66
C ARG A 221 -4.47 34.02 -6.22
N ASP A 222 -3.80 34.27 -5.10
CA ASP A 222 -3.52 35.63 -4.61
C ASP A 222 -2.71 36.45 -5.62
N LYS A 223 -1.81 35.79 -6.37
CA LYS A 223 -1.03 36.44 -7.43
C LYS A 223 -1.87 36.77 -8.66
N ASP A 224 -2.82 35.91 -9.02
CA ASP A 224 -3.74 36.16 -10.13
C ASP A 224 -4.72 37.29 -9.80
N ASP A 225 -5.29 37.29 -8.58
CA ASP A 225 -6.24 38.31 -8.10
C ASP A 225 -5.56 39.69 -7.98
N GLY A 226 -4.31 39.75 -7.48
CA GLY A 226 -3.55 41.00 -7.39
C GLY A 226 -3.10 41.60 -8.74
N VAL A 227 -3.13 40.83 -9.84
CA VAL A 227 -2.85 41.32 -11.20
C VAL A 227 -4.12 41.87 -11.86
N GLU A 228 -5.31 41.36 -11.50
CA GLU A 228 -6.58 41.93 -11.95
C GLU A 228 -6.85 43.31 -11.33
N ASP A 229 -6.55 43.52 -10.05
CA ASP A 229 -6.72 44.82 -9.39
C ASP A 229 -5.88 45.94 -10.03
N ILE A 230 -4.63 45.66 -10.43
CA ILE A 230 -3.76 46.66 -11.08
C ILE A 230 -4.30 47.06 -12.47
N ARG A 231 -5.00 46.15 -13.16
CA ARG A 231 -5.48 46.40 -14.54
C ARG A 231 -6.75 47.26 -14.57
N TYR A 232 -7.48 47.38 -13.47
CA TYR A 232 -8.67 48.23 -13.37
C TYR A 232 -8.36 49.71 -13.11
N ASP A 233 -7.21 50.02 -12.51
CA ASP A 233 -6.82 51.42 -12.21
C ASP A 233 -6.22 52.17 -13.42
N ASP A 234 -5.88 51.47 -14.51
CA ASP A 234 -5.24 52.04 -15.71
C ASP A 234 -6.19 52.26 -16.90
N GLN A 235 -7.51 52.13 -16.73
CA GLN A 235 -8.44 52.59 -17.78
C GLN A 235 -8.56 54.13 -17.73
N PRO A 236 -8.12 54.88 -18.76
CA PRO A 236 -8.42 56.30 -18.83
C PRO A 236 -9.93 56.47 -18.85
N ALA A 237 -10.43 57.27 -17.92
CA ALA A 237 -11.80 57.72 -17.92
C ALA A 237 -12.04 58.55 -19.19
N ASP A 238 -12.43 57.88 -20.28
CA ASP A 238 -13.05 58.53 -21.44
C ASP A 238 -14.45 59.01 -21.01
N GLY A 239 -14.44 60.07 -20.20
CA GLY A 239 -15.58 60.89 -19.85
C GLY A 239 -15.92 61.77 -21.04
N ILE A 240 -16.86 61.29 -21.84
CA ILE A 240 -17.61 62.08 -22.81
C ILE A 240 -18.28 63.26 -22.09
N TYR A 241 -17.90 64.48 -22.46
CA TYR A 241 -18.77 65.67 -22.47
C TYR A 241 -18.42 66.55 -23.67
#